data_AF-A0A9E2LAE7-F1
#
_entry.id   AF-A0A9E2LAE7-F1
#
_cell.length_a   1.000
_cell.length_b   1.000
_cell.length_c   1.000
_cell.angle_alpha   90.00
_cell.angle_beta   90.00
_cell.angle_gamma   90.00
#
_symmetry.space_group_name_H-M   'P 1'
#
loop_
_entity.id
_entity.type
_entity.pdbx_description
1 polymer ?
#
loop_
_entity_poly.entity_id
_entity_poly.type
_entity_poly.pdbx_seq_one_letter_code
_entity_poly.pdbx_strand_id
1 'polypeptide(L)'
;MRPVFIAAIVALAVSAAAPAVSARQAAEGAAAGPSQPVVTVTRDGDAWTADYQLDRDAPVWAFFRSALIQESRRPWRPDQWRVETPGVLLERAGNYDILRAADGGPLPRRIRIAFTPKSENLEADYGVLAFTDGSVALPSGQFDVFPLSSVAEAAAAPQDLNGYPLQGGAASVTWRDRAGPVLFRGERVAEASAVEADTYVLFGRADMLESARLVTVTDPALPAWISGGIQDFAPRVADLYAARLGPGQSDRPTVMISWAGPTSGMTSMGGSVMPGLIVMRFEGEGVLEPTAPVFNSSRWFIGHESAHFWLGQVVRYERARDAWITEGGADLMAVRALKAIDPGYDALAALQKEVDDCIALADQPVVEAAGRGEHRALYACGAVFSLVAEGVQRRATGGDWFDFLKPLIDASREDGVLTRKEWLDALDAVSGDPSLRRDMETLLDEGSPRAGEVVAGLLERSGVASRREDGRVVLVAAPDAPRG
;
A
#
# COMPACT_ATOMS: atom_id res chain seq x y z
N MET A 1 21.89 29.59 29.56
CA MET A 1 21.44 29.11 28.23
C MET A 1 21.02 27.66 28.41
N ARG A 2 19.71 27.39 28.34
CA ARG A 2 19.18 26.02 28.46
C ARG A 2 19.30 25.35 27.09
N PRO A 3 19.79 24.10 27.00
CA PRO A 3 19.80 23.38 25.73
C PRO A 3 18.35 23.05 25.36
N VAL A 4 17.93 23.53 24.19
CA VAL A 4 16.69 23.11 23.55
C VAL A 4 16.95 21.73 22.97
N PHE A 5 16.45 20.70 23.64
CA PHE A 5 16.33 19.37 23.05
C PHE A 5 15.27 19.45 21.95
N ILE A 6 15.70 19.50 20.68
CA ILE A 6 14.81 19.27 19.55
C ILE A 6 14.61 17.76 19.46
N ALA A 7 13.45 17.28 19.92
CA ALA A 7 13.00 15.93 19.62
C ALA A 7 12.60 15.91 18.14
N ALA A 8 13.42 15.29 17.29
CA ALA A 8 13.03 14.96 15.92
C ALA A 8 12.03 13.79 15.99
N ILE A 9 10.74 14.10 15.92
CA ILE A 9 9.70 13.09 15.71
C ILE A 9 9.72 12.76 14.22
N VAL A 10 10.28 11.60 13.87
CA VAL A 10 10.05 11.02 12.54
C VAL A 10 8.64 10.45 12.58
N ALA A 11 7.67 11.20 12.07
CA ALA A 11 6.33 10.67 11.84
C ALA A 11 6.35 9.90 10.52
N LEU A 12 6.60 8.59 10.58
CA LEU A 12 6.30 7.68 9.47
C LEU A 12 4.81 7.36 9.54
N ALA A 13 4.02 8.05 8.72
CA ALA A 13 2.70 7.58 8.35
C ALA A 13 2.87 6.63 7.15
N VAL A 14 3.13 5.35 7.44
CA VAL A 14 2.85 4.30 6.46
C VAL A 14 1.33 4.13 6.48
N SER A 15 0.64 4.88 5.63
CA SER A 15 -0.73 4.54 5.25
C SER A 15 -0.62 3.30 4.37
N ALA A 16 -0.43 2.15 5.00
CA ALA A 16 -0.88 0.89 4.45
C ALA A 16 -2.40 1.02 4.39
N ALA A 17 -2.90 1.64 3.31
CA ALA A 17 -4.16 1.20 2.78
C ALA A 17 -3.93 -0.29 2.54
N ALA A 18 -4.40 -1.13 3.47
CA ALA A 18 -4.56 -2.54 3.20
C ALA A 18 -5.12 -2.61 1.78
N PRO A 19 -4.53 -3.40 0.87
CA PRO A 19 -5.06 -3.49 -0.48
C PRO A 19 -6.54 -3.70 -0.29
N ALA A 20 -7.35 -2.72 -0.71
CA ALA A 20 -8.77 -2.88 -0.70
C ALA A 20 -8.94 -4.19 -1.45
N VAL A 21 -9.40 -5.22 -0.74
CA VAL A 21 -9.65 -6.52 -1.33
C VAL A 21 -10.71 -6.20 -2.36
N SER A 22 -10.28 -5.96 -3.59
CA SER A 22 -11.18 -5.77 -4.71
C SER A 22 -11.71 -7.17 -4.95
N ALA A 23 -12.73 -7.48 -4.17
CA ALA A 23 -13.48 -8.70 -4.28
C ALA A 23 -14.28 -8.56 -5.57
N ARG A 24 -13.69 -8.96 -6.71
CA ARG A 24 -14.45 -9.75 -7.68
C ARG A 24 -13.63 -10.48 -8.73
N GLN A 25 -14.07 -11.72 -8.88
CA GLN A 25 -13.80 -12.66 -9.96
C GLN A 25 -14.05 -12.01 -11.32
N ALA A 26 -13.14 -12.29 -12.27
CA ALA A 26 -13.49 -12.31 -13.67
C ALA A 26 -14.54 -13.42 -13.88
N ALA A 27 -15.81 -13.04 -13.93
CA ALA A 27 -16.86 -13.88 -14.46
C ALA A 27 -17.06 -13.50 -15.94
N GLU A 28 -16.43 -14.26 -16.84
CA GLU A 28 -16.78 -14.23 -18.25
C GLU A 28 -18.20 -14.78 -18.44
N GLY A 29 -19.07 -13.94 -19.02
CA GLY A 29 -20.30 -14.35 -19.69
C GLY A 29 -21.59 -14.32 -18.86
N ALA A 30 -22.25 -13.16 -18.76
CA ALA A 30 -23.73 -13.04 -18.73
C ALA A 30 -24.21 -11.58 -18.80
N ALA A 31 -25.12 -11.32 -19.76
CA ALA A 31 -26.07 -10.19 -19.85
C ALA A 31 -25.50 -8.76 -19.94
N ALA A 32 -26.27 -7.86 -20.59
CA ALA A 32 -25.96 -6.43 -20.61
C ALA A 32 -25.79 -5.95 -19.16
N GLY A 33 -24.59 -5.50 -18.82
CA GLY A 33 -24.21 -5.13 -17.46
C GLY A 33 -25.12 -4.06 -16.86
N PRO A 34 -25.16 -3.91 -15.53
CA PRO A 34 -25.89 -2.83 -14.89
C PRO A 34 -25.45 -1.49 -15.49
N SER A 35 -26.40 -0.59 -15.74
CA SER A 35 -26.05 0.79 -16.09
C SER A 35 -25.13 1.35 -15.01
N GLN A 36 -24.11 2.11 -15.39
CA GLN A 36 -23.09 2.65 -14.48
C GLN A 36 -22.87 4.13 -14.77
N PRO A 37 -22.56 4.94 -13.74
CA PRO A 37 -22.24 6.34 -13.95
C PRO A 37 -21.04 6.51 -14.88
N VAL A 38 -21.03 7.60 -15.64
CA VAL A 38 -19.88 8.00 -16.47
C VAL A 38 -19.34 9.32 -15.94
N VAL A 39 -18.02 9.45 -15.83
CA VAL A 39 -17.37 10.68 -15.38
C VAL A 39 -16.30 11.09 -16.38
N THR A 40 -16.28 12.36 -16.80
CA THR A 40 -15.15 12.92 -17.57
C THR A 40 -14.39 13.90 -16.69
N VAL A 41 -13.14 13.59 -16.40
CA VAL A 41 -12.20 14.44 -15.66
C VAL A 41 -11.32 15.19 -16.66
N THR A 42 -11.41 16.51 -16.66
CA THR A 42 -10.64 17.37 -17.56
C THR A 42 -9.80 18.37 -16.78
N ARG A 43 -8.51 18.45 -17.13
CA ARG A 43 -7.66 19.61 -16.83
C ARG A 43 -7.59 20.53 -18.06
N ASP A 44 -7.85 21.82 -17.86
CA ASP A 44 -7.71 22.87 -18.88
C ASP A 44 -7.00 24.10 -18.27
N GLY A 45 -5.69 24.19 -18.48
CA GLY A 45 -4.84 25.12 -17.72
C GLY A 45 -4.89 24.81 -16.22
N ASP A 46 -5.32 25.79 -15.42
CA ASP A 46 -5.52 25.65 -13.98
C ASP A 46 -6.94 25.19 -13.61
N ALA A 47 -7.85 25.11 -14.58
CA ALA A 47 -9.22 24.69 -14.33
C ALA A 47 -9.33 23.16 -14.35
N TRP A 48 -9.91 22.61 -13.29
CA TRP A 48 -10.23 21.19 -13.18
C TRP A 48 -11.71 20.95 -13.06
N THR A 49 -12.23 20.01 -13.86
CA THR A 49 -13.65 19.67 -13.84
C THR A 49 -13.89 18.18 -13.91
N ALA A 50 -14.93 17.73 -13.21
CA ALA A 50 -15.48 16.38 -13.28
C ALA A 50 -16.94 16.49 -13.72
N ASP A 51 -17.22 16.02 -14.93
CA ASP A 51 -18.54 15.99 -15.53
C ASP A 51 -19.15 14.59 -15.37
N TYR A 52 -20.12 14.47 -14.47
CA TYR A 52 -20.85 13.23 -14.19
C TYR A 52 -22.07 13.10 -15.09
N GLN A 53 -22.29 11.88 -15.58
CA GLN A 53 -23.54 11.41 -16.16
C GLN A 53 -24.04 10.21 -15.34
N LEU A 54 -25.07 10.45 -14.54
CA LEU A 54 -25.67 9.46 -13.66
C LEU A 54 -26.57 8.53 -14.44
N ASP A 55 -26.49 7.24 -14.14
CA ASP A 55 -27.14 6.17 -14.90
C ASP A 55 -28.57 5.87 -14.42
N ARG A 56 -28.93 6.30 -13.20
CA ARG A 56 -30.29 6.21 -12.64
C ARG A 56 -30.67 7.45 -11.82
N ASP A 57 -31.97 7.57 -11.54
CA ASP A 57 -32.50 8.58 -10.65
C ASP A 57 -32.26 8.13 -9.21
N ALA A 58 -31.59 8.96 -8.44
CA ALA A 58 -31.45 8.80 -7.00
C ALA A 58 -31.36 10.19 -6.35
N PRO A 59 -31.95 10.39 -5.16
CA PRO A 59 -31.88 11.68 -4.46
C PRO A 59 -30.49 11.94 -3.86
N VAL A 60 -29.71 10.88 -3.64
CA VAL A 60 -28.36 10.95 -3.08
C VAL A 60 -27.41 10.06 -3.88
N TRP A 61 -26.20 10.57 -4.10
CA TRP A 61 -25.07 9.83 -4.62
C TRP A 61 -23.88 10.01 -3.68
N ALA A 62 -23.39 8.93 -3.10
CA ALA A 62 -22.27 8.96 -2.16
C ALA A 62 -20.95 8.62 -2.86
N PHE A 63 -19.85 9.24 -2.45
CA PHE A 63 -18.52 8.90 -2.94
C PHE A 63 -17.97 7.68 -2.20
N PHE A 64 -17.49 6.67 -2.93
CA PHE A 64 -16.85 5.49 -2.31
C PHE A 64 -15.68 5.89 -1.40
N ARG A 65 -14.85 6.83 -1.85
CA ARG A 65 -13.71 7.36 -1.10
C ARG A 65 -14.06 8.67 -0.42
N SER A 66 -14.22 8.60 0.90
CA SER A 66 -14.68 9.69 1.77
C SER A 66 -13.86 9.78 3.06
N ALA A 67 -12.57 9.43 3.00
CA ALA A 67 -11.65 9.53 4.14
C ALA A 67 -11.50 10.97 4.63
N LEU A 68 -11.10 11.11 5.89
CA LEU A 68 -10.86 12.39 6.54
C LEU A 68 -9.37 12.75 6.47
N ILE A 69 -9.06 14.05 6.59
CA ILE A 69 -7.69 14.51 6.78
C ILE A 69 -7.16 13.98 8.12
N GLN A 70 -6.01 13.32 8.13
CA GLN A 70 -5.48 12.60 9.30
C GLN A 70 -5.31 13.52 10.53
N GLU A 71 -4.78 14.73 10.35
CA GLU A 71 -4.47 15.62 11.46
C GLU A 71 -5.72 16.31 12.03
N SER A 72 -6.68 16.65 11.17
CA SER A 72 -7.82 17.48 11.56
C SER A 72 -9.14 16.73 11.67
N ARG A 73 -9.20 15.50 11.13
CA ARG A 73 -10.41 14.67 11.01
C ARG A 73 -11.58 15.40 10.36
N ARG A 74 -11.29 16.35 9.46
CA ARG A 74 -12.27 17.08 8.67
C ARG A 74 -12.35 16.49 7.25
N PRO A 75 -13.52 16.56 6.58
CA PRO A 75 -13.62 16.16 5.18
C PRO A 75 -12.81 17.13 4.31
N TRP A 76 -12.02 16.58 3.38
CA TRP A 76 -11.19 17.37 2.47
C TRP A 76 -11.97 17.85 1.23
N ARG A 77 -12.95 17.05 0.79
CA ARG A 77 -13.65 17.27 -0.49
C ARG A 77 -14.40 18.60 -0.52
N PRO A 78 -15.16 19.02 0.51
CA PRO A 78 -15.86 20.31 0.47
C PRO A 78 -14.96 21.54 0.33
N ASP A 79 -13.71 21.47 0.80
CA ASP A 79 -12.74 22.57 0.70
C ASP A 79 -12.03 22.63 -0.67
N GLN A 80 -12.12 21.55 -1.44
CA GLN A 80 -11.45 21.41 -2.74
C GLN A 80 -12.42 21.34 -3.92
N TRP A 81 -13.67 20.94 -3.69
CA TRP A 81 -14.67 20.67 -4.74
C TRP A 81 -15.86 21.62 -4.60
N ARG A 82 -16.28 22.18 -5.73
CA ARG A 82 -17.44 23.07 -5.84
C ARG A 82 -18.37 22.56 -6.93
N VAL A 83 -19.59 22.20 -6.52
CA VAL A 83 -20.63 21.82 -7.48
C VAL A 83 -21.10 23.06 -8.24
N GLU A 84 -21.09 22.99 -9.57
CA GLU A 84 -21.53 24.09 -10.45
C GLU A 84 -22.97 23.90 -10.93
N THR A 85 -23.51 22.67 -10.80
CA THR A 85 -24.89 22.36 -11.17
C THR A 85 -25.88 22.98 -10.17
N PRO A 86 -26.81 23.83 -10.62
CA PRO A 86 -27.81 24.45 -9.74
C PRO A 86 -28.67 23.41 -9.02
N GLY A 87 -28.98 23.67 -7.74
CA GLY A 87 -29.83 22.81 -6.92
C GLY A 87 -29.16 21.53 -6.42
N VAL A 88 -27.87 21.31 -6.71
CA VAL A 88 -27.09 20.18 -6.20
C VAL A 88 -26.15 20.68 -5.12
N LEU A 89 -26.08 19.95 -4.01
CA LEU A 89 -25.23 20.24 -2.86
C LEU A 89 -24.22 19.12 -2.64
N LEU A 90 -23.00 19.50 -2.25
CA LEU A 90 -21.96 18.59 -1.76
C LEU A 90 -21.83 18.81 -0.25
N GLU A 91 -22.06 17.76 0.53
CA GLU A 91 -21.94 17.79 1.99
C GLU A 91 -21.56 16.40 2.53
N ARG A 92 -21.34 16.28 3.83
CA ARG A 92 -21.02 15.00 4.48
C ARG A 92 -22.22 14.46 5.24
N ALA A 93 -22.51 13.16 5.08
CA ALA A 93 -23.49 12.41 5.83
C ALA A 93 -22.86 11.12 6.38
N GLY A 94 -22.74 11.03 7.71
CA GLY A 94 -22.05 9.91 8.37
C GLY A 94 -20.60 9.76 7.89
N ASN A 95 -20.31 8.60 7.30
CA ASN A 95 -18.97 8.25 6.81
C ASN A 95 -18.68 8.74 5.38
N TYR A 96 -19.67 9.36 4.72
CA TYR A 96 -19.62 9.62 3.28
C TYR A 96 -19.78 11.09 2.94
N ASP A 97 -18.95 11.57 2.02
CA ASP A 97 -19.25 12.78 1.26
C ASP A 97 -20.32 12.41 0.23
N ILE A 98 -21.33 13.26 0.07
CA ILE A 98 -22.50 12.99 -0.77
C ILE A 98 -22.84 14.18 -1.66
N LEU A 99 -23.35 13.86 -2.85
CA LEU A 99 -24.13 14.76 -3.69
C LEU A 99 -25.61 14.54 -3.38
N ARG A 100 -26.38 15.62 -3.16
CA ARG A 100 -27.84 15.54 -3.01
C ARG A 100 -28.56 16.72 -3.65
N ALA A 101 -29.82 16.52 -3.99
CA ALA A 101 -30.68 17.63 -4.40
C ALA A 101 -31.05 18.51 -3.19
N ALA A 102 -31.10 19.83 -3.39
CA ALA A 102 -31.46 20.79 -2.36
C ALA A 102 -32.92 20.65 -1.91
N ASP A 103 -33.80 20.20 -2.79
CA ASP A 103 -35.23 19.98 -2.56
C ASP A 103 -35.58 18.56 -2.10
N GLY A 104 -34.58 17.67 -2.00
CA GLY A 104 -34.74 16.25 -1.63
C GLY A 104 -35.26 15.34 -2.75
N GLY A 105 -35.47 15.88 -3.96
CA GLY A 105 -35.82 15.08 -5.15
C GLY A 105 -34.62 14.36 -5.77
N PRO A 106 -34.82 13.65 -6.90
CA PRO A 106 -33.72 13.05 -7.65
C PRO A 106 -32.71 14.08 -8.14
N LEU A 107 -31.43 13.72 -8.11
CA LEU A 107 -30.37 14.51 -8.72
C LEU A 107 -30.54 14.60 -10.25
N PRO A 108 -30.20 15.75 -10.87
CA PRO A 108 -30.16 15.83 -12.32
C PRO A 108 -29.14 14.83 -12.87
N ARG A 109 -29.45 14.19 -14.01
CA ARG A 109 -28.58 13.17 -14.63
C ARG A 109 -27.21 13.69 -15.03
N ARG A 110 -27.03 15.00 -15.16
CA ARG A 110 -25.74 15.62 -15.48
C ARG A 110 -25.34 16.54 -14.34
N ILE A 111 -24.18 16.29 -13.74
CA ILE A 111 -23.62 17.10 -12.67
C ILE A 111 -22.21 17.54 -13.09
N ARG A 112 -21.92 18.82 -12.93
CA ARG A 112 -20.58 19.37 -13.14
C ARG A 112 -20.02 19.84 -11.81
N ILE A 113 -18.79 19.41 -11.55
CA ILE A 113 -18.03 19.81 -10.37
C ILE A 113 -16.73 20.44 -10.85
N ALA A 114 -16.47 21.68 -10.41
CA ALA A 114 -15.15 22.26 -10.49
C ALA A 114 -14.36 21.90 -9.23
N PHE A 115 -13.07 21.63 -9.35
CA PHE A 115 -12.25 21.32 -8.18
C PHE A 115 -10.85 21.93 -8.28
N THR A 116 -10.13 21.92 -7.17
CA THR A 116 -8.73 22.32 -7.08
C THR A 116 -8.00 21.22 -6.32
N PRO A 117 -7.24 20.35 -7.03
CA PRO A 117 -6.48 19.29 -6.37
C PRO A 117 -5.51 19.86 -5.35
N LYS A 118 -5.60 19.41 -4.10
CA LYS A 118 -4.59 19.70 -3.07
C LYS A 118 -4.17 18.41 -2.40
N SER A 119 -2.87 18.33 -2.14
CA SER A 119 -2.27 17.17 -1.51
C SER A 119 -2.51 17.22 0.00
N GLU A 120 -3.38 16.34 0.48
CA GLU A 120 -3.73 16.18 1.90
C GLU A 120 -3.27 14.81 2.38
N ASN A 121 -2.93 14.71 3.68
CA ASN A 121 -2.69 13.44 4.34
C ASN A 121 -4.02 12.84 4.80
N LEU A 122 -4.46 11.72 4.21
CA LEU A 122 -5.77 11.13 4.45
C LEU A 122 -5.69 9.89 5.35
N GLU A 123 -6.69 9.68 6.20
CA GLU A 123 -6.80 8.49 7.04
C GLU A 123 -7.05 7.23 6.18
N ALA A 124 -6.03 6.39 6.04
CA ALA A 124 -6.09 5.10 5.33
C ALA A 124 -6.65 5.19 3.89
N ASP A 125 -6.35 6.29 3.19
CA ASP A 125 -6.79 6.53 1.82
C ASP A 125 -5.72 7.27 1.01
N TYR A 126 -5.91 7.33 -0.30
CA TYR A 126 -4.96 7.92 -1.25
C TYR A 126 -5.25 9.40 -1.48
N GLY A 127 -4.29 10.26 -1.16
CA GLY A 127 -4.36 11.70 -1.42
C GLY A 127 -3.85 12.10 -2.80
N VAL A 128 -4.15 13.30 -3.26
CA VAL A 128 -3.55 13.86 -4.48
C VAL A 128 -2.04 13.97 -4.33
N LEU A 129 -1.26 13.66 -5.38
CA LEU A 129 0.16 14.04 -5.45
C LEU A 129 0.28 15.33 -6.27
N ALA A 130 0.72 16.41 -5.63
CA ALA A 130 1.01 17.67 -6.30
C ALA A 130 2.52 17.79 -6.51
N PHE A 131 2.92 18.07 -7.75
CA PHE A 131 4.33 18.24 -8.12
C PHE A 131 4.67 19.73 -8.27
N THR A 132 5.92 20.10 -8.00
CA THR A 132 6.36 21.51 -8.02
C THR A 132 6.38 22.15 -9.41
N ASP A 133 6.34 21.37 -10.48
CA ASP A 133 6.17 21.86 -11.87
C ASP A 133 4.69 22.10 -12.24
N GLY A 134 3.77 21.90 -11.31
CA GLY A 134 2.33 21.99 -11.53
C GLY A 134 1.71 20.74 -12.14
N SER A 135 2.46 19.65 -12.30
CA SER A 135 1.88 18.32 -12.59
C SER A 135 1.11 17.80 -11.37
N VAL A 136 0.08 16.99 -11.62
CA VAL A 136 -0.81 16.49 -10.56
C VAL A 136 -1.17 15.05 -10.87
N ALA A 137 -0.93 14.16 -9.91
CA ALA A 137 -1.43 12.79 -9.97
C ALA A 137 -2.67 12.63 -9.08
N LEU A 138 -3.75 12.14 -9.67
CA LEU A 138 -5.04 11.93 -9.01
C LEU A 138 -5.30 10.43 -8.79
N PRO A 139 -5.67 9.99 -7.58
CA PRO A 139 -6.20 8.65 -7.37
C PRO A 139 -7.45 8.45 -8.23
N SER A 140 -7.50 7.39 -9.03
CA SER A 140 -8.60 7.16 -9.98
C SER A 140 -9.94 6.96 -9.29
N GLY A 141 -9.94 6.26 -8.16
CA GLY A 141 -11.16 5.90 -7.43
C GLY A 141 -11.85 7.05 -6.68
N GLN A 142 -11.26 8.25 -6.64
CA GLN A 142 -11.86 9.39 -5.93
C GLN A 142 -13.13 9.94 -6.62
N PHE A 143 -13.40 9.48 -7.85
CA PHE A 143 -14.53 9.88 -8.69
C PHE A 143 -15.67 8.86 -8.72
N ASP A 144 -15.48 7.71 -8.07
CA ASP A 144 -16.52 6.67 -8.03
C ASP A 144 -17.63 7.04 -7.06
N VAL A 145 -18.87 6.81 -7.50
CA VAL A 145 -20.09 7.13 -6.75
C VAL A 145 -21.09 5.99 -6.78
N PHE A 146 -21.90 5.87 -5.74
CA PHE A 146 -23.00 4.91 -5.67
C PHE A 146 -24.32 5.58 -5.23
N PRO A 147 -25.46 5.11 -5.75
CA PRO A 147 -26.75 5.71 -5.47
C PRO A 147 -27.28 5.27 -4.10
N LEU A 148 -27.93 6.19 -3.41
CA LEU A 148 -28.65 5.96 -2.16
C LEU A 148 -30.05 6.59 -2.22
N SER A 149 -30.98 6.01 -1.49
CA SER A 149 -32.38 6.42 -1.44
C SER A 149 -32.63 7.66 -0.56
N SER A 150 -31.70 8.00 0.34
CA SER A 150 -31.83 9.19 1.19
C SER A 150 -30.52 9.57 1.90
N VAL A 151 -30.50 10.79 2.46
CA VAL A 151 -29.40 11.26 3.33
C VAL A 151 -29.33 10.43 4.62
N ALA A 152 -30.47 9.97 5.13
CA ALA A 152 -30.53 9.12 6.32
C ALA A 152 -29.88 7.74 6.07
N GLU A 153 -30.08 7.17 4.87
CA GLU A 153 -29.38 5.95 4.46
C GLU A 153 -27.87 6.17 4.37
N ALA A 154 -27.42 7.28 3.78
CA ALA A 154 -26.00 7.64 3.72
C ALA A 154 -25.38 7.79 5.11
N ALA A 155 -26.09 8.42 6.04
CA ALA A 155 -25.64 8.57 7.42
C ALA A 155 -25.57 7.24 8.19
N ALA A 156 -26.42 6.27 7.83
CA ALA A 156 -26.46 4.95 8.45
C ALA A 156 -25.54 3.91 7.77
N ALA A 157 -25.01 4.23 6.58
CA ALA A 157 -24.14 3.32 5.85
C ALA A 157 -22.84 3.05 6.64
N PRO A 158 -22.44 1.77 6.78
CA PRO A 158 -21.20 1.41 7.45
C PRO A 158 -19.99 1.93 6.68
N GLN A 159 -18.86 2.17 7.34
CA GLN A 159 -17.62 2.58 6.67
C GLN A 159 -17.09 1.49 5.71
N ASP A 160 -17.19 0.22 6.12
CA ASP A 160 -16.90 -0.94 5.27
C ASP A 160 -18.18 -1.36 4.53
N LEU A 161 -18.17 -1.22 3.20
CA LEU A 161 -19.28 -1.57 2.33
C LEU A 161 -19.26 -3.06 1.91
N ASN A 162 -18.34 -3.86 2.42
CA ASN A 162 -18.31 -5.29 2.12
C ASN A 162 -19.60 -5.99 2.58
N GLY A 163 -20.30 -6.63 1.64
CA GLY A 163 -21.61 -7.24 1.88
C GLY A 163 -22.76 -6.23 2.04
N TYR A 164 -22.50 -4.92 1.97
CA TYR A 164 -23.56 -3.91 1.93
C TYR A 164 -24.28 -3.99 0.57
N PRO A 165 -25.62 -3.94 0.53
CA PRO A 165 -26.40 -4.12 -0.70
C PRO A 165 -26.34 -2.87 -1.59
N LEU A 166 -25.18 -2.66 -2.22
CA LEU A 166 -24.97 -1.58 -3.17
C LEU A 166 -25.75 -1.85 -4.46
N GLN A 167 -26.44 -0.81 -4.96
CA GLN A 167 -27.06 -0.87 -6.27
C GLN A 167 -26.14 -0.25 -7.32
N GLY A 168 -25.63 -1.06 -8.26
CA GLY A 168 -24.73 -0.61 -9.33
C GLY A 168 -23.26 -0.90 -9.03
N GLY A 169 -22.37 -0.34 -9.86
CA GLY A 169 -20.92 -0.47 -9.74
C GLY A 169 -20.24 0.89 -9.85
N ALA A 170 -18.92 0.90 -9.70
CA ALA A 170 -18.08 2.08 -9.86
C ALA A 170 -18.31 2.80 -11.20
N ALA A 171 -17.86 4.05 -11.28
CA ALA A 171 -18.06 4.85 -12.48
C ALA A 171 -17.09 4.42 -13.59
N SER A 172 -17.53 4.55 -14.84
CA SER A 172 -16.62 4.62 -15.98
C SER A 172 -16.03 6.02 -16.05
N VAL A 173 -14.75 6.16 -15.73
CA VAL A 173 -14.08 7.46 -15.68
C VAL A 173 -13.16 7.62 -16.89
N THR A 174 -13.24 8.77 -17.55
CA THR A 174 -12.33 9.21 -18.61
C THR A 174 -11.51 10.39 -18.12
N TRP A 175 -10.19 10.31 -18.22
CA TRP A 175 -9.26 11.38 -17.85
C TRP A 175 -8.59 11.96 -19.10
N ARG A 176 -8.54 13.30 -19.17
CA ARG A 176 -7.85 14.02 -20.24
C ARG A 176 -7.24 15.33 -19.77
N ASP A 177 -6.09 15.68 -20.32
CA ASP A 177 -5.43 16.96 -20.14
C ASP A 177 -5.46 17.74 -21.46
N ARG A 178 -5.93 18.99 -21.47
CA ARG A 178 -5.95 19.81 -22.69
C ARG A 178 -4.55 20.23 -23.12
N ALA A 179 -3.58 20.23 -22.20
CA ALA A 179 -2.20 20.61 -22.48
C ALA A 179 -1.34 19.48 -23.08
N GLY A 180 -1.81 18.22 -23.05
CA GLY A 180 -1.06 17.08 -23.54
C GLY A 180 -1.60 15.73 -23.07
N PRO A 181 -0.86 14.63 -23.29
CA PRO A 181 -1.27 13.30 -22.83
C PRO A 181 -1.18 13.17 -21.30
N VAL A 182 -2.09 12.40 -20.73
CA VAL A 182 -2.02 11.93 -19.34
C VAL A 182 -1.14 10.69 -19.25
N LEU A 183 -0.47 10.49 -18.12
CA LEU A 183 0.21 9.24 -17.82
C LEU A 183 -0.76 8.31 -17.08
N PHE A 184 -1.00 7.13 -17.66
CA PHE A 184 -1.88 6.09 -17.14
C PHE A 184 -1.18 4.73 -17.24
N ARG A 185 -1.02 4.04 -16.11
CA ARG A 185 -0.38 2.71 -16.03
C ARG A 185 0.97 2.62 -16.76
N GLY A 186 1.81 3.65 -16.57
CA GLY A 186 3.16 3.71 -17.12
C GLY A 186 3.26 4.24 -18.56
N GLU A 187 2.14 4.54 -19.23
CA GLU A 187 2.14 5.03 -20.60
C GLU A 187 1.47 6.41 -20.75
N ARG A 188 2.03 7.27 -21.62
CA ARG A 188 1.42 8.56 -21.97
C ARG A 188 0.40 8.36 -23.09
N VAL A 189 -0.88 8.64 -22.78
CA VAL A 189 -2.01 8.52 -23.71
C VAL A 189 -2.79 9.82 -23.77
N ALA A 190 -3.38 10.13 -24.94
CA ALA A 190 -4.14 11.37 -25.11
C ALA A 190 -5.37 11.45 -24.18
N GLU A 191 -6.00 10.30 -23.96
CA GLU A 191 -7.07 10.09 -23.00
C GLU A 191 -6.98 8.66 -22.46
N ALA A 192 -7.37 8.47 -21.20
CA ALA A 192 -7.49 7.15 -20.58
C ALA A 192 -8.93 6.98 -20.09
N SER A 193 -9.50 5.79 -20.27
CA SER A 193 -10.82 5.45 -19.73
C SER A 193 -10.79 4.10 -19.05
N ALA A 194 -11.38 3.99 -17.86
CA ALA A 194 -11.48 2.74 -17.13
C ALA A 194 -12.63 2.77 -16.11
N VAL A 195 -13.08 1.58 -15.75
CA VAL A 195 -13.92 1.32 -14.57
C VAL A 195 -12.98 0.72 -13.52
N GLU A 196 -13.01 1.23 -12.28
CA GLU A 196 -12.17 0.73 -11.17
C GLU A 196 -10.68 0.64 -11.58
N ALA A 197 -10.13 1.77 -12.04
CA ALA A 197 -8.78 1.74 -12.60
C ALA A 197 -7.69 1.38 -11.56
N ASP A 198 -8.00 1.57 -10.27
CA ASP A 198 -7.14 1.33 -9.11
C ASP A 198 -5.69 1.77 -9.31
N THR A 199 -5.52 3.04 -9.70
CA THR A 199 -4.20 3.62 -9.97
C THR A 199 -4.21 5.14 -9.75
N TYR A 200 -3.09 5.80 -10.03
CA TYR A 200 -3.04 7.24 -10.21
C TYR A 200 -3.02 7.60 -11.69
N VAL A 201 -3.71 8.69 -12.02
CA VAL A 201 -3.61 9.32 -13.34
C VAL A 201 -2.85 10.63 -13.20
N LEU A 202 -1.71 10.73 -13.87
CA LEU A 202 -0.85 11.91 -13.82
C LEU A 202 -1.14 12.84 -15.00
N PHE A 203 -1.48 14.09 -14.67
CA PHE A 203 -1.69 15.21 -15.57
C PHE A 203 -0.49 16.14 -15.55
N GLY A 204 -0.21 16.81 -16.66
CA GLY A 204 0.96 17.68 -16.80
C GLY A 204 2.20 16.98 -17.38
N ARG A 205 3.33 17.67 -17.24
CA ARG A 205 4.56 17.40 -18.01
C ARG A 205 5.69 16.78 -17.17
N ALA A 206 5.41 16.37 -15.93
CA ALA A 206 6.41 15.77 -15.05
C ALA A 206 7.22 14.70 -15.79
N ASP A 207 8.54 14.85 -15.71
CA ASP A 207 9.46 14.01 -16.46
C ASP A 207 9.36 12.56 -15.97
N MET A 208 9.42 11.66 -16.94
CA MET A 208 9.44 10.22 -16.70
C MET A 208 10.82 9.70 -17.04
N LEU A 209 11.45 9.03 -16.09
CA LEU A 209 12.60 8.20 -16.38
C LEU A 209 12.13 6.80 -16.66
N GLU A 210 12.26 6.39 -17.91
CA GLU A 210 11.90 5.06 -18.36
C GLU A 210 13.13 4.17 -18.42
N SER A 211 13.04 3.05 -17.72
CA SER A 211 13.90 1.89 -17.92
C SER A 211 13.10 0.75 -18.55
N ALA A 212 13.76 -0.34 -18.93
CA ALA A 212 13.08 -1.51 -19.50
C ALA A 212 12.04 -2.13 -18.57
N ARG A 213 12.14 -1.91 -17.25
CA ARG A 213 11.30 -2.59 -16.23
C ARG A 213 10.63 -1.66 -15.23
N LEU A 214 10.93 -0.36 -15.25
CA LEU A 214 10.40 0.59 -14.28
C LEU A 214 10.21 1.96 -14.94
N VAL A 215 9.11 2.60 -14.59
CA VAL A 215 8.84 4.02 -14.87
C VAL A 215 8.96 4.79 -13.56
N THR A 216 9.76 5.84 -13.53
CA THR A 216 9.86 6.73 -12.35
C THR A 216 9.41 8.14 -12.72
N VAL A 217 8.49 8.70 -11.93
CA VAL A 217 8.09 10.10 -11.98
C VAL A 217 8.60 10.76 -10.71
N THR A 218 9.41 11.80 -10.85
CA THR A 218 10.02 12.48 -9.71
C THR A 218 9.71 13.96 -9.76
N ASP A 219 9.33 14.52 -8.61
CA ASP A 219 9.22 15.96 -8.44
C ASP A 219 10.55 16.66 -8.75
N PRO A 220 10.56 17.68 -9.64
CA PRO A 220 11.80 18.32 -10.06
C PRO A 220 12.48 19.13 -8.97
N ALA A 221 11.76 19.51 -7.90
CA ALA A 221 12.34 20.18 -6.73
C ALA A 221 12.69 19.22 -5.60
N LEU A 222 12.50 17.90 -5.76
CA LEU A 222 12.93 16.91 -4.78
C LEU A 222 14.45 16.98 -4.60
N PRO A 223 14.97 16.91 -3.36
CA PRO A 223 16.42 16.87 -3.12
C PRO A 223 17.11 15.80 -3.98
N ALA A 224 18.17 16.20 -4.69
CA ALA A 224 18.82 15.37 -5.70
C ALA A 224 19.37 14.04 -5.14
N TRP A 225 19.73 14.01 -3.86
CA TRP A 225 20.21 12.79 -3.20
C TRP A 225 19.08 11.76 -3.02
N ILE A 226 17.82 12.20 -2.86
CA ILE A 226 16.65 11.33 -2.77
C ILE A 226 16.31 10.80 -4.16
N SER A 227 16.17 11.71 -5.14
CA SER A 227 15.82 11.32 -6.52
C SER A 227 16.86 10.37 -7.11
N GLY A 228 18.15 10.71 -7.03
CA GLY A 228 19.24 9.85 -7.47
C GLY A 228 19.32 8.53 -6.69
N GLY A 229 19.07 8.56 -5.37
CA GLY A 229 19.06 7.37 -4.53
C GLY A 229 17.95 6.38 -4.90
N ILE A 230 16.74 6.85 -5.18
CA ILE A 230 15.61 6.00 -5.58
C ILE A 230 15.78 5.50 -7.01
N GLN A 231 16.26 6.35 -7.93
CA GLN A 231 16.50 6.00 -9.32
C GLN A 231 17.60 4.94 -9.49
N ASP A 232 18.61 4.91 -8.61
CA ASP A 232 19.61 3.84 -8.55
C ASP A 232 19.05 2.55 -7.92
N PHE A 233 18.29 2.69 -6.83
CA PHE A 233 17.90 1.56 -5.99
C PHE A 233 16.70 0.77 -6.55
N ALA A 234 15.63 1.46 -6.97
CA ALA A 234 14.37 0.83 -7.35
C ALA A 234 14.50 -0.16 -8.51
N PRO A 235 15.22 0.14 -9.61
CA PRO A 235 15.41 -0.82 -10.70
C PRO A 235 16.14 -2.10 -10.24
N ARG A 236 17.15 -1.96 -9.36
CA ARG A 236 17.94 -3.09 -8.84
C ARG A 236 17.10 -4.02 -7.97
N VAL A 237 16.17 -3.47 -7.19
CA VAL A 237 15.19 -4.26 -6.41
C VAL A 237 14.25 -5.01 -7.34
N ALA A 238 13.66 -4.31 -8.32
CA ALA A 238 12.75 -4.93 -9.28
C ALA A 238 13.42 -6.06 -10.07
N ASP A 239 14.67 -5.85 -10.53
CA ASP A 239 15.48 -6.86 -11.20
C ASP A 239 15.74 -8.07 -10.30
N LEU A 240 16.11 -7.84 -9.04
CA LEU A 240 16.35 -8.91 -8.07
C LEU A 240 15.09 -9.75 -7.86
N TYR A 241 13.94 -9.13 -7.60
CA TYR A 241 12.69 -9.85 -7.38
C TYR A 241 12.22 -10.59 -8.63
N ALA A 242 12.27 -9.97 -9.81
CA ALA A 242 11.92 -10.63 -11.06
C ALA A 242 12.84 -11.82 -11.36
N ALA A 243 14.14 -11.71 -11.09
CA ALA A 243 15.09 -12.79 -11.28
C ALA A 243 14.83 -13.96 -10.31
N ARG A 244 14.45 -13.67 -9.06
CA ARG A 244 14.25 -14.69 -8.02
C ARG A 244 12.85 -15.32 -8.02
N LEU A 245 11.81 -14.59 -8.42
CA LEU A 245 10.40 -15.01 -8.30
C LEU A 245 9.69 -15.18 -9.66
N GLY A 246 10.31 -14.75 -10.76
CA GLY A 246 9.66 -14.69 -12.07
C GLY A 246 8.82 -13.41 -12.23
N PRO A 247 7.94 -13.32 -13.23
CA PRO A 247 7.18 -12.10 -13.50
C PRO A 247 6.27 -11.72 -12.33
N GLY A 248 6.22 -10.43 -12.02
CA GLY A 248 5.25 -9.81 -11.12
C GLY A 248 3.91 -9.58 -11.82
N GLN A 249 2.99 -8.83 -11.19
CA GLN A 249 1.69 -8.51 -11.80
C GLN A 249 1.81 -7.53 -12.98
N SER A 250 2.74 -6.58 -12.91
CA SER A 250 2.98 -5.58 -13.96
C SER A 250 4.37 -5.76 -14.55
N ASP A 251 4.47 -5.70 -15.88
CA ASP A 251 5.74 -5.73 -16.60
C ASP A 251 6.54 -4.42 -16.44
N ARG A 252 5.84 -3.32 -16.13
CA ARG A 252 6.41 -1.97 -15.99
C ARG A 252 5.76 -1.22 -14.82
N PRO A 253 6.06 -1.60 -13.57
CA PRO A 253 5.62 -0.82 -12.42
C PRO A 253 6.08 0.63 -12.49
N THR A 254 5.28 1.52 -11.89
CA THR A 254 5.56 2.95 -11.80
C THR A 254 5.92 3.33 -10.37
N VAL A 255 6.89 4.23 -10.17
CA VAL A 255 7.15 4.90 -8.89
C VAL A 255 6.90 6.39 -9.07
N MET A 256 5.99 6.98 -8.30
CA MET A 256 5.72 8.42 -8.30
C MET A 256 6.16 9.05 -6.99
N ILE A 257 6.98 10.09 -7.05
CA ILE A 257 7.57 10.74 -5.88
C ILE A 257 7.27 12.23 -5.92
N SER A 258 6.50 12.71 -4.94
CA SER A 258 6.15 14.12 -4.78
C SER A 258 6.96 14.81 -3.66
N TRP A 259 7.13 16.13 -3.78
CA TRP A 259 7.80 16.97 -2.78
C TRP A 259 6.90 18.10 -2.31
N ALA A 260 6.54 18.08 -1.02
CA ALA A 260 5.64 19.09 -0.44
C ALA A 260 6.37 20.37 0.05
N GLY A 261 7.70 20.37 0.01
CA GLY A 261 8.50 21.53 0.38
C GLY A 261 9.18 21.41 1.76
N PRO A 262 10.07 22.37 2.08
CA PRO A 262 10.88 22.37 3.30
C PRO A 262 10.09 22.92 4.50
N THR A 263 9.04 22.22 4.94
CA THR A 263 8.30 22.59 6.16
C THR A 263 9.25 22.59 7.36
N SER A 264 9.32 23.72 8.09
CA SER A 264 10.31 23.89 9.14
C SER A 264 10.10 22.95 10.31
N GLY A 265 11.19 22.35 10.80
CA GLY A 265 11.17 21.40 11.92
C GLY A 265 10.52 20.04 11.61
N MET A 266 10.22 19.76 10.34
CA MET A 266 9.60 18.51 9.91
C MET A 266 10.61 17.59 9.22
N THR A 267 10.47 16.29 9.47
CA THR A 267 11.06 15.21 8.68
C THR A 267 9.95 14.21 8.40
N SER A 268 9.40 14.24 7.19
CA SER A 268 8.28 13.38 6.82
C SER A 268 8.56 12.66 5.51
N MET A 269 8.27 11.37 5.53
CA MET A 269 8.20 10.51 4.37
C MET A 269 6.97 9.61 4.56
N GLY A 270 6.04 9.72 3.63
CA GLY A 270 4.89 8.83 3.52
C GLY A 270 4.87 8.16 2.16
N GLY A 271 4.08 7.12 2.03
CA GLY A 271 3.88 6.44 0.76
C GLY A 271 2.82 5.36 0.85
N SER A 272 2.52 4.77 -0.30
CA SER A 272 1.59 3.65 -0.43
C SER A 272 1.85 2.88 -1.72
N VAL A 273 1.18 1.75 -1.87
CA VAL A 273 1.22 0.93 -3.09
C VAL A 273 -0.19 0.71 -3.65
N MET A 274 -0.27 0.62 -4.97
CA MET A 274 -1.43 0.23 -5.76
C MET A 274 -0.97 -0.80 -6.81
N PRO A 275 -1.89 -1.51 -7.49
CA PRO A 275 -1.55 -2.38 -8.62
C PRO A 275 -0.56 -1.71 -9.61
N GLY A 276 0.67 -2.25 -9.67
CA GLY A 276 1.75 -1.72 -10.51
C GLY A 276 2.22 -0.29 -10.22
N LEU A 277 1.96 0.28 -9.04
CA LEU A 277 2.34 1.66 -8.70
C LEU A 277 2.77 1.80 -7.23
N ILE A 278 3.92 2.44 -7.01
CA ILE A 278 4.37 2.92 -5.69
C ILE A 278 4.27 4.44 -5.69
N VAL A 279 3.71 5.01 -4.63
CA VAL A 279 3.69 6.46 -4.41
C VAL A 279 4.47 6.83 -3.17
N MET A 280 5.24 7.91 -3.25
CA MET A 280 5.98 8.47 -2.13
C MET A 280 5.75 9.99 -2.07
N ARG A 281 5.69 10.51 -0.85
CA ARG A 281 5.65 11.93 -0.56
C ARG A 281 6.73 12.25 0.46
N PHE A 282 7.57 13.22 0.13
CA PHE A 282 8.55 13.80 1.03
C PHE A 282 8.11 15.19 1.47
N GLU A 283 8.39 15.53 2.73
CA GLU A 283 8.18 16.88 3.27
C GLU A 283 9.18 17.19 4.40
N GLY A 284 9.58 18.47 4.47
CA GLY A 284 10.25 19.02 5.63
C GLY A 284 11.75 19.27 5.48
N GLU A 285 12.28 20.22 6.26
CA GLU A 285 13.71 20.56 6.23
C GLU A 285 14.64 19.37 6.52
N GLY A 286 14.17 18.39 7.31
CA GLY A 286 14.97 17.24 7.72
C GLY A 286 15.23 16.19 6.63
N VAL A 287 14.67 16.36 5.42
CA VAL A 287 15.00 15.53 4.25
C VAL A 287 15.81 16.29 3.18
N LEU A 288 16.17 17.55 3.42
CA LEU A 288 16.97 18.33 2.48
C LEU A 288 18.39 17.76 2.33
N GLU A 289 18.96 17.29 3.42
CA GLU A 289 20.29 16.69 3.47
C GLU A 289 20.21 15.18 3.76
N PRO A 290 21.13 14.37 3.20
CA PRO A 290 21.13 12.93 3.41
C PRO A 290 21.43 12.59 4.87
N THR A 291 20.56 11.80 5.47
CA THR A 291 20.81 11.17 6.78
C THR A 291 20.62 9.66 6.64
N ALA A 292 21.41 8.88 7.37
CA ALA A 292 21.29 7.42 7.33
C ALA A 292 19.87 6.92 7.65
N PRO A 293 19.12 7.49 8.62
CA PRO A 293 17.75 7.09 8.88
C PRO A 293 16.80 7.31 7.68
N VAL A 294 16.78 8.51 7.08
CA VAL A 294 15.89 8.80 5.95
C VAL A 294 16.29 7.95 4.74
N PHE A 295 17.59 7.85 4.46
CA PHE A 295 18.11 7.05 3.35
C PHE A 295 17.75 5.57 3.46
N ASN A 296 17.98 4.95 4.63
CA ASN A 296 17.64 3.55 4.86
C ASN A 296 16.12 3.33 4.84
N SER A 297 15.34 4.27 5.37
CA SER A 297 13.87 4.18 5.37
C SER A 297 13.32 4.27 3.95
N SER A 298 13.80 5.19 3.12
CA SER A 298 13.38 5.30 1.71
C SER A 298 13.68 4.04 0.91
N ARG A 299 14.87 3.46 1.11
CA ARG A 299 15.26 2.20 0.43
C ARG A 299 14.43 1.03 0.93
N TRP A 300 14.27 0.88 2.24
CA TRP A 300 13.44 -0.17 2.82
C TRP A 300 12.01 -0.08 2.30
N PHE A 301 11.43 1.13 2.26
CA PHE A 301 10.09 1.38 1.72
C PHE A 301 9.97 0.92 0.27
N ILE A 302 10.89 1.34 -0.62
CA ILE A 302 10.90 0.85 -2.00
C ILE A 302 11.03 -0.67 -2.09
N GLY A 303 11.88 -1.28 -1.25
CA GLY A 303 12.01 -2.74 -1.15
C GLY A 303 10.69 -3.41 -0.78
N HIS A 304 10.05 -2.92 0.28
CA HIS A 304 8.78 -3.41 0.81
C HIS A 304 7.64 -3.30 -0.20
N GLU A 305 7.40 -2.10 -0.71
CA GLU A 305 6.30 -1.86 -1.64
C GLU A 305 6.51 -2.59 -2.98
N SER A 306 7.77 -2.75 -3.42
CA SER A 306 8.08 -3.55 -4.61
C SER A 306 7.81 -5.05 -4.38
N ALA A 307 7.95 -5.55 -3.15
CA ALA A 307 7.64 -6.94 -2.82
C ALA A 307 6.15 -7.23 -3.00
N HIS A 308 5.28 -6.23 -2.75
CA HIS A 308 3.83 -6.37 -2.94
C HIS A 308 3.41 -6.60 -4.40
N PHE A 309 4.27 -6.32 -5.38
CA PHE A 309 4.02 -6.72 -6.78
C PHE A 309 3.97 -8.25 -6.97
N TRP A 310 4.50 -9.02 -6.02
CA TRP A 310 4.33 -10.47 -5.92
C TRP A 310 3.40 -10.82 -4.76
N LEU A 311 3.76 -10.42 -3.54
CA LEU A 311 3.01 -10.67 -2.31
C LEU A 311 1.92 -9.62 -2.08
N GLY A 312 0.77 -9.79 -2.74
CA GLY A 312 -0.39 -8.90 -2.64
C GLY A 312 -1.06 -8.70 -4.00
N GLN A 313 -0.29 -8.86 -5.09
CA GLN A 313 -0.74 -8.63 -6.46
C GLN A 313 -0.71 -9.87 -7.35
N VAL A 314 0.37 -10.66 -7.34
CA VAL A 314 0.38 -11.98 -8.01
C VAL A 314 -0.37 -13.00 -7.15
N VAL A 315 -0.08 -13.01 -5.85
CA VAL A 315 -0.80 -13.81 -4.87
C VAL A 315 -1.25 -12.92 -3.73
N ARG A 316 -2.51 -13.04 -3.32
CA ARG A 316 -3.05 -12.38 -2.12
C ARG A 316 -3.39 -13.42 -1.06
N TYR A 317 -3.47 -12.99 0.19
CA TYR A 317 -4.02 -13.83 1.24
C TYR A 317 -5.52 -14.11 1.01
N GLU A 318 -6.03 -15.19 1.59
CA GLU A 318 -7.44 -15.55 1.53
C GLU A 318 -8.32 -14.64 2.40
N ARG A 319 -7.82 -14.24 3.57
CA ARG A 319 -8.56 -13.43 4.57
C ARG A 319 -7.65 -12.37 5.16
N ALA A 320 -8.20 -11.20 5.52
CA ALA A 320 -7.45 -10.08 6.11
C ALA A 320 -6.63 -10.47 7.35
N ARG A 321 -7.12 -11.41 8.15
CA ARG A 321 -6.43 -11.95 9.32
C ARG A 321 -5.11 -12.68 8.98
N ASP A 322 -4.94 -13.08 7.73
CA ASP A 322 -3.77 -13.78 7.20
C ASP A 322 -2.80 -12.80 6.48
N ALA A 323 -2.98 -11.49 6.64
CA ALA A 323 -2.11 -10.46 6.05
C ALA A 323 -0.63 -10.54 6.49
N TRP A 324 -0.33 -11.24 7.59
CA TRP A 324 1.04 -11.53 8.01
C TRP A 324 1.86 -12.25 6.92
N ILE A 325 1.22 -13.01 6.02
CA ILE A 325 1.87 -13.69 4.89
C ILE A 325 2.48 -12.67 3.93
N THR A 326 1.73 -11.62 3.60
CA THR A 326 2.15 -10.61 2.61
C THR A 326 3.00 -9.51 3.25
N GLU A 327 2.57 -8.96 4.39
CA GLU A 327 3.27 -7.85 5.04
C GLU A 327 4.62 -8.27 5.62
N GLY A 328 4.65 -9.32 6.44
CA GLY A 328 5.91 -9.81 7.00
C GLY A 328 6.81 -10.50 5.97
N GLY A 329 6.22 -11.11 4.94
CA GLY A 329 6.97 -11.61 3.79
C GLY A 329 7.65 -10.49 2.99
N ALA A 330 6.96 -9.36 2.81
CA ALA A 330 7.50 -8.15 2.18
C ALA A 330 8.63 -7.53 3.02
N ASP A 331 8.49 -7.45 4.35
CA ASP A 331 9.55 -6.99 5.27
C ASP A 331 10.85 -7.81 5.06
N LEU A 332 10.74 -9.14 5.01
CA LEU A 332 11.90 -10.00 4.81
C LEU A 332 12.48 -9.85 3.39
N MET A 333 11.63 -9.75 2.36
CA MET A 333 12.08 -9.46 0.99
C MET A 333 12.84 -8.14 0.91
N ALA A 334 12.37 -7.09 1.59
CA ALA A 334 13.01 -5.78 1.63
C ALA A 334 14.38 -5.87 2.30
N VAL A 335 14.46 -6.44 3.50
CA VAL A 335 15.74 -6.63 4.23
C VAL A 335 16.76 -7.41 3.38
N ARG A 336 16.33 -8.48 2.70
CA ARG A 336 17.22 -9.29 1.85
C ARG A 336 17.66 -8.54 0.60
N ALA A 337 16.77 -7.78 -0.04
CA ALA A 337 17.11 -6.93 -1.18
C ALA A 337 18.12 -5.85 -0.78
N LEU A 338 17.87 -5.14 0.33
CA LEU A 338 18.79 -4.12 0.83
C LEU A 338 20.18 -4.73 1.11
N LYS A 339 20.24 -5.89 1.76
CA LYS A 339 21.52 -6.56 2.03
C LYS A 339 22.25 -7.03 0.77
N ALA A 340 21.52 -7.50 -0.23
CA ALA A 340 22.10 -7.95 -1.50
C ALA A 340 22.64 -6.78 -2.34
N ILE A 341 21.95 -5.64 -2.31
CA ILE A 341 22.27 -4.44 -3.08
C ILE A 341 23.35 -3.59 -2.38
N ASP A 342 23.28 -3.51 -1.05
CA ASP A 342 24.19 -2.80 -0.16
C ASP A 342 24.73 -3.77 0.91
N PRO A 343 25.92 -4.35 0.70
CA PRO A 343 26.54 -5.26 1.67
C PRO A 343 26.80 -4.61 3.04
N GLY A 344 26.85 -3.28 3.13
CA GLY A 344 27.01 -2.54 4.38
C GLY A 344 25.73 -2.44 5.22
N TYR A 345 24.57 -2.78 4.64
CA TYR A 345 23.29 -2.74 5.36
C TYR A 345 23.29 -3.71 6.55
N ASP A 346 22.85 -3.21 7.70
CA ASP A 346 22.71 -3.97 8.94
C ASP A 346 21.37 -4.72 8.97
N ALA A 347 21.30 -5.78 8.16
CA ALA A 347 20.14 -6.66 8.11
C ALA A 347 19.86 -7.35 9.46
N LEU A 348 20.88 -7.54 10.30
CA LEU A 348 20.73 -8.19 11.60
C LEU A 348 19.96 -7.27 12.55
N ALA A 349 20.33 -5.98 12.63
CA ALA A 349 19.60 -5.00 13.43
C ALA A 349 18.15 -4.82 12.95
N ALA A 350 17.93 -4.80 11.64
CA ALA A 350 16.58 -4.71 11.07
C ALA A 350 15.71 -5.91 11.48
N LEU A 351 16.21 -7.14 11.30
CA LEU A 351 15.47 -8.35 11.69
C LEU A 351 15.34 -8.51 13.21
N GLN A 352 16.32 -8.02 13.98
CA GLN A 352 16.22 -8.03 15.43
C GLN A 352 15.03 -7.19 15.90
N LYS A 353 14.79 -6.04 15.26
CA LYS A 353 13.62 -5.21 15.55
C LYS A 353 12.30 -5.98 15.28
N GLU A 354 12.22 -6.75 14.20
CA GLU A 354 11.07 -7.60 13.91
C GLU A 354 10.85 -8.68 14.98
N VAL A 355 11.93 -9.32 15.45
CA VAL A 355 11.89 -10.30 16.53
C VAL A 355 11.40 -9.67 17.83
N ASP A 356 11.96 -8.51 18.21
CA ASP A 356 11.57 -7.82 19.45
C ASP A 356 10.10 -7.39 19.41
N ASP A 357 9.66 -6.79 18.30
CA ASP A 357 8.28 -6.32 18.14
C ASP A 357 7.30 -7.49 18.11
N CYS A 358 7.62 -8.61 17.45
CA CYS A 358 6.76 -9.78 17.48
C CYS A 358 6.61 -10.33 18.90
N ILE A 359 7.71 -10.46 19.65
CA ILE A 359 7.67 -10.93 21.05
C ILE A 359 6.82 -9.99 21.91
N ALA A 360 6.91 -8.68 21.70
CA ALA A 360 6.16 -7.69 22.45
C ALA A 360 4.66 -7.67 22.12
N LEU A 361 4.26 -8.06 20.91
CA LEU A 361 2.90 -7.94 20.39
C LEU A 361 2.15 -9.28 20.27
N ALA A 362 2.82 -10.41 20.49
CA ALA A 362 2.24 -11.75 20.37
C ALA A 362 1.77 -12.33 21.72
N ASP A 363 1.51 -11.49 22.72
CA ASP A 363 0.83 -11.90 23.96
C ASP A 363 -0.65 -12.23 23.70
N GLN A 364 -1.24 -11.58 22.69
CA GLN A 364 -2.56 -11.82 22.13
C GLN A 364 -2.48 -12.43 20.73
N PRO A 365 -3.59 -13.01 20.20
CA PRO A 365 -3.62 -13.56 18.85
C PRO A 365 -3.20 -12.53 17.80
N VAL A 366 -2.19 -12.88 16.99
CA VAL A 366 -1.70 -12.01 15.90
C VAL A 366 -2.77 -11.81 14.83
N VAL A 367 -3.61 -12.81 14.57
CA VAL A 367 -4.68 -12.75 13.53
C VAL A 367 -5.77 -11.73 13.87
N GLU A 368 -5.86 -11.29 15.12
CA GLU A 368 -6.82 -10.28 15.60
C GLU A 368 -6.20 -8.89 15.75
N ALA A 369 -4.89 -8.74 15.54
CA ALA A 369 -4.14 -7.52 15.85
C ALA A 369 -4.64 -6.28 15.07
N ALA A 370 -5.00 -6.44 13.81
CA ALA A 370 -5.58 -5.35 13.02
C ALA A 370 -6.87 -4.80 13.64
N GLY A 371 -7.73 -5.68 14.20
CA GLY A 371 -8.96 -5.26 14.88
C GLY A 371 -8.71 -4.46 16.17
N ARG A 372 -7.51 -4.56 16.73
CA ARG A 372 -7.04 -3.79 17.90
C ARG A 372 -6.23 -2.55 17.52
N GLY A 373 -6.03 -2.28 16.23
CA GLY A 373 -5.14 -1.22 15.73
C GLY A 373 -3.65 -1.53 15.85
N GLU A 374 -3.29 -2.78 16.16
CA GLU A 374 -1.92 -3.26 16.37
C GLU A 374 -1.33 -3.85 15.09
N HIS A 375 -1.49 -3.16 13.95
CA HIS A 375 -1.08 -3.67 12.63
C HIS A 375 0.36 -4.18 12.62
N ARG A 376 1.26 -3.54 13.38
CA ARG A 376 2.67 -3.93 13.52
C ARG A 376 2.87 -5.41 13.87
N ALA A 377 1.94 -6.05 14.58
CA ALA A 377 2.05 -7.47 14.92
C ALA A 377 2.04 -8.37 13.66
N LEU A 378 1.23 -8.02 12.65
CA LEU A 378 1.15 -8.75 11.37
C LEU A 378 2.48 -8.67 10.59
N TYR A 379 3.12 -7.50 10.61
CA TYR A 379 4.42 -7.26 9.97
C TYR A 379 5.51 -8.03 10.73
N ALA A 380 5.66 -7.75 12.02
CA ALA A 380 6.75 -8.26 12.83
C ALA A 380 6.71 -9.77 12.98
N CYS A 381 5.55 -10.34 13.34
CA CYS A 381 5.44 -11.80 13.45
C CYS A 381 5.46 -12.48 12.10
N GLY A 382 4.88 -11.88 11.05
CA GLY A 382 5.01 -12.40 9.69
C GLY A 382 6.47 -12.46 9.21
N ALA A 383 7.28 -11.44 9.55
CA ALA A 383 8.71 -11.42 9.23
C ALA A 383 9.48 -12.49 10.00
N VAL A 384 9.14 -12.73 11.28
CA VAL A 384 9.68 -13.86 12.07
C VAL A 384 9.30 -15.20 11.44
N PHE A 385 8.05 -15.40 11.03
CA PHE A 385 7.62 -16.64 10.37
C PHE A 385 8.33 -16.87 9.04
N SER A 386 8.50 -15.80 8.26
CA SER A 386 9.27 -15.84 7.00
C SER A 386 10.75 -16.13 7.25
N LEU A 387 11.32 -15.62 8.35
CA LEU A 387 12.70 -15.90 8.76
C LEU A 387 12.88 -17.37 9.19
N VAL A 388 11.89 -17.96 9.87
CA VAL A 388 11.85 -19.39 10.21
C VAL A 388 11.77 -20.24 8.95
N ALA A 389 10.91 -19.85 8.00
CA ALA A 389 10.79 -20.51 6.69
C ALA A 389 12.11 -20.45 5.89
N GLU A 390 12.79 -19.30 5.88
CA GLU A 390 14.14 -19.17 5.30
C GLU A 390 15.14 -20.10 6.00
N GLY A 391 15.10 -20.18 7.34
CA GLY A 391 15.99 -21.06 8.11
C GLY A 391 15.85 -22.53 7.71
N VAL A 392 14.62 -23.03 7.61
CA VAL A 392 14.37 -24.42 7.19
C VAL A 392 14.74 -24.65 5.73
N GLN A 393 14.45 -23.69 4.84
CA GLN A 393 14.85 -23.76 3.43
C GLN A 393 16.37 -23.86 3.28
N ARG A 394 17.11 -23.05 4.04
CA ARG A 394 18.57 -23.07 4.07
C ARG A 394 19.10 -24.41 4.57
N ARG A 395 18.51 -24.99 5.61
CA ARG A 395 18.90 -26.33 6.09
C ARG A 395 18.60 -27.44 5.09
N ALA A 396 17.46 -27.37 4.43
CA ALA A 396 17.01 -28.40 3.50
C ALA A 396 17.81 -28.41 2.20
N THR A 397 18.15 -27.23 1.66
CA THR A 397 18.68 -27.09 0.29
C THR A 397 19.85 -26.12 0.14
N GLY A 398 20.20 -25.37 1.17
CA GLY A 398 21.12 -24.22 1.08
C GLY A 398 20.47 -22.95 0.51
N GLY A 399 19.19 -22.98 0.16
CA GLY A 399 18.44 -21.84 -0.36
C GLY A 399 18.12 -20.76 0.68
N ASP A 400 17.38 -19.74 0.23
CA ASP A 400 16.96 -18.59 1.04
C ASP A 400 15.43 -18.37 1.00
N TRP A 401 14.98 -17.23 1.53
CA TRP A 401 13.56 -16.86 1.56
C TRP A 401 12.89 -16.91 0.18
N PHE A 402 13.59 -16.47 -0.88
CA PHE A 402 13.00 -16.48 -2.22
C PHE A 402 12.82 -17.90 -2.76
N ASP A 403 13.70 -18.83 -2.37
CA ASP A 403 13.60 -20.24 -2.78
C ASP A 403 12.44 -20.96 -2.06
N PHE A 404 12.12 -20.55 -0.82
CA PHE A 404 10.91 -20.99 -0.13
C PHE A 404 9.64 -20.39 -0.76
N LEU A 405 9.68 -19.10 -1.09
CA LEU A 405 8.52 -18.34 -1.53
C LEU A 405 8.12 -18.65 -2.99
N LYS A 406 9.09 -18.87 -3.89
CA LYS A 406 8.81 -19.04 -5.32
C LYS A 406 7.83 -20.18 -5.63
N PRO A 407 7.97 -21.40 -5.08
CA PRO A 407 7.03 -22.49 -5.34
C PRO A 407 5.60 -22.17 -4.88
N LEU A 408 5.44 -21.45 -3.76
CA LEU A 408 4.14 -21.00 -3.26
C LEU A 408 3.49 -20.02 -4.24
N ILE A 409 4.25 -19.02 -4.69
CA ILE A 409 3.76 -18.08 -5.71
C ILE A 409 3.33 -18.83 -6.96
N ASP A 410 4.20 -19.68 -7.51
CA ASP A 410 3.94 -20.36 -8.77
C ASP A 410 2.72 -21.29 -8.71
N ALA A 411 2.51 -21.98 -7.59
CA ALA A 411 1.33 -22.83 -7.38
C ALA A 411 0.03 -22.03 -7.25
N SER A 412 0.09 -20.85 -6.65
CA SER A 412 -1.06 -19.96 -6.43
C SER A 412 -1.31 -18.97 -7.55
N ARG A 413 -0.57 -19.03 -8.67
CA ARG A 413 -0.76 -18.09 -9.81
C ARG A 413 -2.13 -18.26 -10.49
N GLU A 414 -2.71 -19.46 -10.45
CA GLU A 414 -3.95 -19.75 -11.16
C GLU A 414 -5.17 -19.05 -10.54
N ASP A 415 -5.30 -19.09 -9.21
CA ASP A 415 -6.39 -18.44 -8.48
C ASP A 415 -5.99 -17.12 -7.81
N GLY A 416 -4.69 -16.81 -7.82
CA GLY A 416 -4.11 -15.63 -7.19
C GLY A 416 -4.19 -15.66 -5.67
N VAL A 417 -4.38 -16.82 -5.04
CA VAL A 417 -4.59 -16.94 -3.59
C VAL A 417 -3.52 -17.81 -2.95
N LEU A 418 -2.81 -17.24 -1.97
CA LEU A 418 -1.97 -18.00 -1.06
C LEU A 418 -2.67 -18.10 0.28
N THR A 419 -3.24 -19.27 0.56
CA THR A 419 -3.93 -19.54 1.83
C THR A 419 -2.92 -19.79 2.96
N ARG A 420 -3.35 -19.53 4.20
CA ARG A 420 -2.59 -19.92 5.40
C ARG A 420 -2.27 -21.42 5.41
N LYS A 421 -3.21 -22.25 4.93
CA LYS A 421 -3.02 -23.70 4.86
C LYS A 421 -1.86 -24.06 3.92
N GLU A 422 -1.85 -23.53 2.71
CA GLU A 422 -0.78 -23.79 1.73
C GLU A 422 0.58 -23.32 2.24
N TRP A 423 0.63 -22.14 2.85
CA TRP A 423 1.86 -21.60 3.43
C TRP A 423 2.42 -22.52 4.54
N LEU A 424 1.57 -22.95 5.48
CA LEU A 424 1.98 -23.82 6.60
C LEU A 424 2.26 -25.25 6.15
N ASP A 425 1.54 -25.77 5.15
CA ASP A 425 1.82 -27.07 4.55
C ASP A 425 3.19 -27.08 3.85
N ALA A 426 3.57 -25.99 3.17
CA ALA A 426 4.91 -25.85 2.59
C ALA A 426 6.00 -25.79 3.68
N LEU A 427 5.75 -25.10 4.79
CA LEU A 427 6.65 -25.11 5.95
C LEU A 427 6.85 -26.54 6.49
N ASP A 428 5.77 -27.29 6.69
CA ASP A 428 5.84 -28.68 7.15
C ASP A 428 6.62 -29.56 6.16
N ALA A 429 6.36 -29.40 4.86
CA ALA A 429 7.01 -30.17 3.81
C ALA A 429 8.53 -29.93 3.74
N VAL A 430 8.97 -28.67 3.86
CA VAL A 430 10.39 -28.30 3.80
C VAL A 430 11.11 -28.64 5.11
N SER A 431 10.46 -28.42 6.26
CA SER A 431 11.09 -28.62 7.57
C SER A 431 11.11 -30.07 8.03
N GLY A 432 10.08 -30.86 7.68
CA GLY A 432 9.82 -32.16 8.30
C GLY A 432 9.49 -32.07 9.80
N ASP A 433 9.26 -30.87 10.34
CA ASP A 433 9.01 -30.62 11.76
C ASP A 433 7.65 -29.92 11.97
N PRO A 434 6.57 -30.68 12.21
CA PRO A 434 5.24 -30.11 12.43
C PRO A 434 5.13 -29.30 13.73
N SER A 435 6.16 -29.30 14.60
CA SER A 435 6.17 -28.41 15.76
C SER A 435 6.37 -26.95 15.41
N LEU A 436 7.00 -26.64 14.27
CA LEU A 436 7.14 -25.25 13.80
C LEU A 436 5.78 -24.66 13.48
N ARG A 437 4.97 -25.40 12.71
CA ARG A 437 3.57 -25.02 12.43
C ARG A 437 2.79 -24.81 13.72
N ARG A 438 2.81 -25.77 14.65
CA ARG A 438 2.06 -25.65 15.91
C ARG A 438 2.41 -24.39 16.69
N ASP A 439 3.69 -24.07 16.81
CA ASP A 439 4.14 -22.87 17.53
C ASP A 439 3.73 -21.58 16.80
N MET A 440 3.75 -21.57 15.46
CA MET A 440 3.20 -20.44 14.68
C MET A 440 1.69 -20.31 14.88
N GLU A 441 0.94 -21.41 14.85
CA GLU A 441 -0.50 -21.42 15.07
C GLU A 441 -0.86 -20.96 16.50
N THR A 442 -0.06 -21.30 17.51
CA THR A 442 -0.20 -20.74 18.87
C THR A 442 -0.07 -19.21 18.86
N LEU A 443 0.97 -18.65 18.25
CA LEU A 443 1.12 -17.19 18.20
C LEU A 443 0.02 -16.52 17.35
N LEU A 444 -0.41 -17.18 16.27
CA LEU A 444 -1.44 -16.68 15.38
C LEU A 444 -2.81 -16.64 16.06
N ASP A 445 -3.26 -17.75 16.63
CA ASP A 445 -4.67 -17.94 17.04
C ASP A 445 -4.90 -17.76 18.54
N GLU A 446 -3.90 -17.97 19.38
CA GLU A 446 -4.03 -17.91 20.84
C GLU A 446 -3.28 -16.73 21.45
N GLY A 447 -2.12 -16.39 20.88
CA GLY A 447 -1.13 -15.55 21.54
C GLY A 447 -0.41 -16.31 22.66
N SER A 448 0.59 -15.68 23.27
CA SER A 448 1.29 -16.28 24.41
C SER A 448 1.95 -15.24 25.32
N PRO A 449 1.68 -15.24 26.64
CA PRO A 449 2.46 -14.44 27.58
C PRO A 449 3.94 -14.88 27.67
N ARG A 450 4.27 -16.02 27.04
CA ARG A 450 5.63 -16.53 26.87
C ARG A 450 6.07 -16.49 25.40
N ALA A 451 5.61 -15.51 24.62
CA ALA A 451 5.96 -15.37 23.20
C ALA A 451 7.48 -15.44 22.95
N GLY A 452 8.29 -14.85 23.84
CA GLY A 452 9.76 -14.95 23.77
C GLY A 452 10.30 -16.39 23.85
N GLU A 453 9.61 -17.31 24.52
CA GLU A 453 9.96 -18.73 24.53
C GLU A 453 9.57 -19.44 23.24
N VAL A 454 8.39 -19.14 22.71
CA VAL A 454 7.90 -19.71 21.46
C VAL A 454 8.79 -19.25 20.29
N VAL A 455 9.07 -17.94 20.20
CA VAL A 455 9.93 -17.37 19.15
C VAL A 455 11.35 -17.92 19.23
N ALA A 456 11.95 -18.03 20.43
CA ALA A 456 13.27 -18.65 20.57
C ALA A 456 13.29 -20.10 20.06
N GLY A 457 12.25 -20.89 20.39
CA GLY A 457 12.12 -22.28 19.93
C GLY A 457 11.95 -22.38 18.41
N LEU A 458 11.17 -21.50 17.80
CA LEU A 458 11.02 -21.40 16.35
C LEU A 458 12.36 -21.12 15.66
N LEU A 459 13.13 -20.14 16.15
CA LEU A 459 14.44 -19.79 15.58
C LEU A 459 15.46 -20.93 15.74
N GLU A 460 15.50 -21.56 16.91
CA GLU A 460 16.42 -22.69 17.17
C GLU A 460 16.15 -23.89 16.24
N ARG A 461 14.89 -24.32 16.15
CA ARG A 461 14.50 -25.50 15.36
C ARG A 461 14.60 -25.26 13.85
N SER A 462 14.40 -24.03 13.39
CA SER A 462 14.66 -23.65 12.00
C SER A 462 16.13 -23.39 11.68
N GLY A 463 17.00 -23.29 12.69
CA GLY A 463 18.43 -23.02 12.49
C GLY A 463 18.76 -21.57 12.21
N VAL A 464 17.86 -20.65 12.56
CA VAL A 464 18.18 -19.22 12.58
C VAL A 464 19.07 -18.95 13.80
N ALA A 465 20.28 -18.46 13.53
CA ALA A 465 21.28 -18.23 14.56
C ALA A 465 20.80 -17.16 15.56
N SER A 466 20.59 -17.58 16.80
CA SER A 466 20.13 -16.73 17.89
C SER A 466 20.65 -17.24 19.23
N ARG A 467 20.62 -16.38 20.24
CA ARG A 467 20.97 -16.69 21.63
C ARG A 467 20.04 -15.95 22.58
N ARG A 468 20.03 -16.38 23.84
CA ARG A 468 19.35 -15.66 24.92
C ARG A 468 20.34 -14.79 25.69
N GLU A 469 20.05 -13.50 25.80
CA GLU A 469 20.80 -12.54 26.61
C GLU A 469 19.83 -11.80 27.52
N ASP A 470 20.00 -11.93 28.83
CA ASP A 470 19.14 -11.27 29.84
C ASP A 470 17.63 -11.47 29.61
N GLY A 471 17.24 -12.67 29.15
CA GLY A 471 15.85 -13.03 28.84
C GLY A 471 15.36 -12.57 27.45
N ARG A 472 16.12 -11.75 26.73
CA ARG A 472 15.84 -11.33 25.35
C ARG A 472 16.37 -12.35 24.34
N VAL A 473 15.63 -12.53 23.26
CA VAL A 473 16.06 -13.33 22.10
C VAL A 473 16.86 -12.43 21.17
N VAL A 474 18.15 -12.73 20.99
CA VAL A 474 19.08 -11.93 20.20
C VAL A 474 19.57 -12.73 19.00
N LEU A 475 19.29 -12.25 17.79
CA LEU A 475 19.84 -12.77 16.55
C LEU A 475 21.35 -12.55 16.52
N VAL A 476 22.07 -13.52 15.97
CA VAL A 476 23.53 -13.41 15.76
C VAL A 476 23.87 -13.78 14.32
N ALA A 477 25.01 -13.29 13.84
CA ALA A 477 25.52 -13.72 12.54
C ALA A 477 25.72 -15.24 12.55
N ALA A 478 25.26 -15.93 11.51
CA ALA A 478 25.59 -17.33 11.33
C ALA A 478 27.13 -17.45 11.21
N PRO A 479 27.77 -18.42 11.88
CA PRO A 479 29.19 -18.65 11.68
C PRO A 479 29.43 -18.94 10.20
N ASP A 480 30.44 -18.29 9.61
CA ASP A 480 30.83 -18.54 8.22
C ASP A 480 30.99 -20.05 8.03
N ALA A 481 30.18 -20.64 7.14
CA ALA A 481 30.40 -22.02 6.75
C ALA A 481 31.81 -22.08 6.12
N PRO A 482 32.66 -23.04 6.53
CA PRO A 482 33.96 -23.20 5.88
C PRO A 482 33.72 -23.40 4.39
N ARG A 483 34.39 -22.58 3.56
CA ARG A 483 34.40 -22.75 2.11
C ARG A 483 35.02 -24.12 1.83
N GLY A 484 34.17 -25.11 1.55
CA GLY A 484 34.55 -26.46 1.14
C GLY A 484 34.98 -26.51 -0.32
#